data_AF-A0A2E4RGV6-F1
#
_entry.id   AF-A0A2E4RGV6-F1
#
_cell.length_a   1.000
_cell.length_b   1.000
_cell.length_c   1.000
_cell.angle_alpha   90.00
_cell.angle_beta   90.00
_cell.angle_gamma   90.00
#
_symmetry.space_group_name_H-M   'P 1'
#
loop_
_entity.id
_entity.type
_entity.pdbx_description
1 polymer ?
#
loop_
_entity_poly.entity_id
_entity_poly.type
_entity_poly.pdbx_seq_one_letter_code
_entity_poly.pdbx_strand_id
1 'polypeptide(L)'
;MGEYIPPSAFYTFDPIRYDPILLIEPILSSIGGDHTEIKKIVQYSNEIKNLVEGKEAPYDHSTMLFLAIMDWKEGGVPSEPLDNGIARDRIGRFPSDSGNAIEYILEFTRENEKEILFHELLIKLTNGLSPENLGEEGFNRGFAGMELLGWLNNEDVKLLLQTMQSGKWVIKSNESIDGGVRDSLRHLQTLLKAANRRGCGILMRRHH
;
A
#
# COMPACT_ATOMS: atom_id res chain seq x y z
N MET A 1 -19.20 -30.81 -13.94
CA MET A 1 -19.13 -29.76 -12.90
C MET A 1 -18.11 -28.77 -13.42
N GLY A 2 -18.51 -27.51 -13.68
CA GLY A 2 -17.53 -26.50 -14.07
C GLY A 2 -16.58 -26.27 -12.91
N GLU A 3 -15.27 -26.25 -13.17
CA GLU A 3 -14.29 -25.84 -12.17
C GLU A 3 -14.66 -24.44 -11.66
N TYR A 4 -14.84 -24.31 -10.36
CA TYR A 4 -15.00 -23.01 -9.73
C TYR A 4 -13.66 -22.28 -9.87
N ILE A 5 -13.59 -21.33 -10.79
CA ILE A 5 -12.47 -20.39 -10.89
C ILE A 5 -12.77 -19.30 -9.86
N PRO A 6 -12.05 -19.23 -8.73
CA PRO A 6 -12.26 -18.15 -7.77
C PRO A 6 -12.02 -16.80 -8.46
N PRO A 7 -12.76 -15.74 -8.09
CA PRO A 7 -12.48 -14.41 -8.62
C PRO A 7 -11.03 -14.05 -8.33
N SER A 8 -10.35 -13.45 -9.31
CA SER A 8 -8.98 -12.96 -9.13
C SER A 8 -8.93 -11.99 -7.94
N ALA A 9 -7.84 -12.04 -7.17
CA ALA A 9 -7.61 -11.12 -6.06
C ALA A 9 -7.79 -9.66 -6.51
N PHE A 10 -8.37 -8.84 -5.65
CA PHE A 10 -8.54 -7.42 -5.90
C PHE A 10 -7.53 -6.63 -5.09
N TYR A 11 -6.85 -5.67 -5.72
CA TYR A 11 -5.84 -4.84 -5.08
C TYR A 11 -6.33 -3.39 -4.95
N THR A 12 -6.11 -2.77 -3.79
CA THR A 12 -6.43 -1.35 -3.55
C THR A 12 -5.21 -0.55 -3.18
N PHE A 13 -5.28 0.75 -3.48
CA PHE A 13 -4.24 1.73 -3.19
C PHE A 13 -4.87 2.85 -2.38
N ASP A 14 -4.64 2.84 -1.08
CA ASP A 14 -5.28 3.72 -0.11
C ASP A 14 -4.33 4.86 0.28
N PRO A 15 -4.82 6.11 0.43
CA PRO A 15 -3.98 7.23 0.85
C PRO A 15 -3.58 7.07 2.32
N ILE A 16 -2.29 7.26 2.60
CA ILE A 16 -1.74 7.21 3.96
C ILE A 16 -1.05 8.51 4.35
N ARG A 17 -1.17 8.88 5.62
CA ARG A 17 -0.64 10.12 6.19
C ARG A 17 0.74 9.92 6.82
N TYR A 18 0.93 8.81 7.50
CA TYR A 18 2.15 8.51 8.24
C TYR A 18 2.94 7.40 7.56
N ASP A 19 4.26 7.44 7.70
CA ASP A 19 5.10 6.31 7.33
C ASP A 19 4.89 5.17 8.35
N PRO A 20 4.47 3.96 7.94
CA PRO A 20 4.34 2.78 8.79
C PRO A 20 5.51 2.55 9.75
N ILE A 21 6.75 2.84 9.34
CA ILE A 21 7.94 2.66 10.20
C ILE A 21 7.83 3.46 11.50
N LEU A 22 7.26 4.67 11.44
CA LEU A 22 7.11 5.53 12.61
C LEU A 22 6.08 5.02 13.62
N LEU A 23 5.27 4.05 13.25
CA LEU A 23 4.14 3.56 14.03
C LEU A 23 4.33 2.15 14.58
N ILE A 24 5.35 1.41 14.14
CA ILE A 24 5.62 0.05 14.61
C ILE A 24 5.76 0.00 16.13
N GLU A 25 6.72 0.73 16.69
CA GLU A 25 6.97 0.79 18.14
C GLU A 25 5.77 1.34 18.93
N PRO A 26 5.13 2.47 18.54
CA PRO A 26 3.90 2.93 19.18
C PRO A 26 2.76 1.90 19.16
N ILE A 27 2.65 1.10 18.10
CA ILE A 27 1.62 0.06 18.00
C ILE A 27 1.95 -1.10 18.93
N LEU A 28 3.19 -1.59 18.97
CA LEU A 28 3.59 -2.68 19.87
C LEU A 28 3.32 -2.31 21.34
N SER A 29 3.68 -1.09 21.74
CA SER A 29 3.38 -0.53 23.06
C SER A 29 1.86 -0.45 23.32
N SER A 30 1.10 0.01 22.32
CA SER A 30 -0.36 0.11 22.38
C SER A 30 -1.07 -1.24 22.46
N ILE A 31 -0.53 -2.30 21.87
CA ILE A 31 -1.09 -3.65 22.03
C ILE A 31 -1.05 -4.06 23.50
N GLY A 32 0.04 -3.75 24.21
CA GLY A 32 0.19 -3.97 25.65
C GLY A 32 -0.57 -3.00 26.55
N GLY A 33 -1.29 -2.03 25.97
CA GLY A 33 -2.16 -1.09 26.68
C GLY A 33 -1.54 0.27 27.03
N ASP A 34 -0.32 0.55 26.59
CA ASP A 34 0.24 1.92 26.62
C ASP A 34 -0.05 2.63 25.29
N HIS A 35 -1.05 3.50 25.31
CA HIS A 35 -1.51 4.20 24.09
C HIS A 35 -0.94 5.61 23.98
N THR A 36 0.00 5.98 24.85
CA THR A 36 0.44 7.36 25.02
C THR A 36 1.06 7.91 23.74
N GLU A 37 2.00 7.20 23.14
CA GLU A 37 2.72 7.66 21.95
C GLU A 37 1.84 7.59 20.69
N ILE A 38 1.10 6.50 20.49
CA ILE A 38 0.26 6.36 19.29
C ILE A 38 -0.82 7.44 19.23
N LYS A 39 -1.41 7.84 20.37
CA LYS A 39 -2.40 8.92 20.43
C LYS A 39 -1.83 10.31 20.20
N LYS A 40 -0.54 10.53 20.50
CA LYS A 40 0.15 11.80 20.17
C LYS A 40 0.36 11.93 18.67
N ILE A 41 0.69 10.82 18.00
CA ILE A 41 0.95 10.78 16.56
C ILE A 41 -0.36 10.82 15.78
N VAL A 42 -1.31 9.92 16.11
CA VAL A 42 -2.54 9.69 15.35
C VAL A 42 -3.68 10.56 15.88
N GLN A 43 -3.87 11.72 15.25
CA GLN A 43 -4.77 12.75 15.73
C GLN A 43 -6.20 12.66 15.21
N TYR A 44 -6.51 11.79 14.25
CA TYR A 44 -7.81 11.81 13.57
C TYR A 44 -8.54 10.47 13.52
N SER A 45 -7.89 9.32 13.79
CA SER A 45 -8.63 8.06 13.99
C SER A 45 -9.38 8.09 15.31
N ASN A 46 -10.69 7.88 15.26
CA ASN A 46 -11.52 7.79 16.45
C ASN A 46 -11.23 6.50 17.22
N GLU A 47 -10.97 5.41 16.52
CA GLU A 47 -10.62 4.10 17.07
C GLU A 47 -9.38 4.20 17.94
N ILE A 48 -8.30 4.83 17.44
CA ILE A 48 -7.05 5.02 18.20
C ILE A 48 -7.25 5.98 19.38
N LYS A 49 -8.00 7.07 19.21
CA LYS A 49 -8.31 8.01 20.31
C LYS A 49 -9.07 7.36 21.46
N ASN A 50 -10.01 6.48 21.12
CA ASN A 50 -10.93 5.84 22.06
C ASN A 50 -10.32 4.64 22.79
N LEU A 51 -9.08 4.25 22.48
CA LEU A 51 -8.34 3.26 23.28
C LEU A 51 -8.26 3.72 24.75
N VAL A 52 -8.22 2.79 25.70
CA VAL A 52 -8.28 3.12 27.13
C VAL A 52 -6.95 2.77 27.76
N GLU A 53 -6.26 3.79 28.29
CA GLU A 53 -4.94 3.62 28.90
C GLU A 53 -4.94 2.52 29.97
N GLY A 54 -3.92 1.64 29.93
CA GLY A 54 -3.81 0.48 30.80
C GLY A 54 -4.70 -0.71 30.42
N LYS A 55 -5.39 -0.68 29.28
CA LYS A 55 -6.11 -1.82 28.71
C LYS A 55 -5.51 -2.19 27.36
N GLU A 56 -5.35 -3.48 27.11
CA GLU A 56 -4.90 -3.97 25.80
C GLU A 56 -5.79 -3.46 24.66
N ALA A 57 -5.19 -3.16 23.51
CA ALA A 57 -5.94 -2.76 22.33
C ALA A 57 -6.80 -3.94 21.83
N PRO A 58 -8.06 -3.70 21.39
CA PRO A 58 -8.95 -4.75 20.92
C PRO A 58 -8.65 -5.22 19.48
N TYR A 59 -7.55 -4.74 18.88
CA TYR A 59 -7.20 -4.92 17.48
C TYR A 59 -5.83 -5.58 17.36
N ASP A 60 -5.63 -6.39 16.31
CA ASP A 60 -4.30 -6.91 15.98
C ASP A 60 -3.35 -5.83 15.42
N HIS A 61 -2.07 -6.17 15.30
CA HIS A 61 -1.02 -5.25 14.83
C HIS A 61 -1.34 -4.62 13.46
N SER A 62 -1.76 -5.42 12.49
CA SER A 62 -2.07 -4.91 11.15
C SER A 62 -3.29 -3.99 11.14
N THR A 63 -4.32 -4.29 11.94
CA THR A 63 -5.54 -3.49 12.08
C THR A 63 -5.21 -2.17 12.77
N MET A 64 -4.41 -2.23 13.83
CA MET A 64 -3.85 -1.04 14.48
C MET A 64 -3.05 -0.19 13.48
N LEU A 65 -2.19 -0.80 12.67
CA LEU A 65 -1.40 -0.10 11.66
C LEU A 65 -2.30 0.58 10.64
N PHE A 66 -3.27 -0.14 10.08
CA PHE A 66 -4.22 0.41 9.13
C PHE A 66 -4.98 1.61 9.72
N LEU A 67 -5.55 1.47 10.92
CA LEU A 67 -6.25 2.56 11.60
C LEU A 67 -5.33 3.75 11.89
N ALA A 68 -4.04 3.53 12.14
CA ALA A 68 -3.08 4.57 12.44
C ALA A 68 -2.59 5.33 11.20
N ILE A 69 -2.30 4.64 10.10
CA ILE A 69 -1.64 5.25 8.91
C ILE A 69 -2.61 5.91 7.95
N MET A 70 -3.88 5.48 7.92
CA MET A 70 -4.86 5.97 6.96
C MET A 70 -5.01 7.49 7.03
N ASP A 71 -5.22 8.11 5.88
CA ASP A 71 -5.45 9.55 5.81
C ASP A 71 -6.87 9.89 6.28
N TRP A 72 -7.00 10.15 7.57
CA TRP A 72 -8.25 10.58 8.20
C TRP A 72 -8.40 12.10 8.13
N LYS A 73 -9.61 12.56 7.79
CA LYS A 73 -10.06 13.94 7.97
C LYS A 73 -10.48 14.16 9.42
N GLU A 74 -10.57 15.44 9.82
CA GLU A 74 -11.13 15.82 11.11
C GLU A 74 -12.52 15.19 11.32
N GLY A 75 -12.76 14.66 12.53
CA GLY A 75 -13.96 13.89 12.85
C GLY A 75 -13.86 12.38 12.58
N GLY A 76 -12.71 11.87 12.08
CA GLY A 76 -12.48 10.44 11.86
C GLY A 76 -13.15 9.89 10.62
N VAL A 77 -13.34 10.74 9.62
CA VAL A 77 -13.85 10.34 8.31
C VAL A 77 -12.67 10.01 7.39
N PRO A 78 -12.65 8.89 6.67
CA PRO A 78 -11.60 8.62 5.69
C PRO A 78 -11.54 9.73 4.63
N SER A 79 -10.33 10.06 4.18
CA SER A 79 -10.15 10.93 3.02
C SER A 79 -10.78 10.33 1.76
N GLU A 80 -11.02 11.19 0.78
CA GLU A 80 -11.50 10.76 -0.53
C GLU A 80 -10.51 9.79 -1.17
N PRO A 81 -10.99 8.82 -1.99
CA PRO A 81 -10.11 7.98 -2.79
C PRO A 81 -9.15 8.80 -3.67
N LEU A 82 -8.03 8.20 -4.08
CA LEU A 82 -7.02 8.85 -4.93
C LEU A 82 -7.48 9.08 -6.37
N ASP A 83 -8.52 8.40 -6.81
CA ASP A 83 -9.13 8.56 -8.14
C ASP A 83 -10.65 8.31 -8.07
N ASN A 84 -11.36 8.68 -9.14
CA ASN A 84 -12.80 8.48 -9.29
C ASN A 84 -13.23 7.01 -9.50
N GLY A 85 -12.33 6.05 -9.23
CA GLY A 85 -12.58 4.61 -9.31
C GLY A 85 -11.99 3.93 -10.55
N ILE A 86 -11.82 4.64 -11.66
CA ILE A 86 -11.40 4.04 -12.94
C ILE A 86 -9.99 3.46 -12.85
N ALA A 87 -9.02 4.23 -12.37
CA ALA A 87 -7.65 3.77 -12.24
C ALA A 87 -7.54 2.67 -11.18
N ARG A 88 -8.30 2.80 -10.08
CA ARG A 88 -8.38 1.79 -9.00
C ARG A 88 -8.85 0.44 -9.54
N ASP A 89 -9.93 0.40 -10.30
CA ASP A 89 -10.48 -0.84 -10.81
C ASP A 89 -9.56 -1.50 -11.85
N ARG A 90 -8.93 -0.68 -12.71
CA ARG A 90 -8.03 -1.16 -13.76
C ARG A 90 -6.73 -1.76 -13.22
N ILE A 91 -6.11 -1.09 -12.26
CA ILE A 91 -4.88 -1.61 -11.63
C ILE A 91 -5.18 -2.68 -10.59
N GLY A 92 -6.35 -2.62 -9.96
CA GLY A 92 -6.75 -3.53 -8.89
C GLY A 92 -7.23 -4.89 -9.37
N ARG A 93 -7.67 -5.01 -10.63
CA ARG A 93 -8.12 -6.26 -11.27
C ARG A 93 -7.34 -6.47 -12.57
N PHE A 94 -6.03 -6.56 -12.46
CA PHE A 94 -5.20 -6.74 -13.65
C PHE A 94 -5.39 -8.15 -14.22
N PRO A 95 -5.48 -8.33 -15.55
CA PRO A 95 -5.73 -9.64 -16.16
C PRO A 95 -4.48 -10.52 -16.21
N SER A 96 -3.83 -10.75 -15.06
CA SER A 96 -2.72 -11.70 -14.88
C SER A 96 -3.13 -12.85 -13.94
N ASP A 97 -2.31 -13.90 -13.89
CA ASP A 97 -2.54 -15.05 -13.00
C ASP A 97 -2.60 -14.65 -11.51
N SER A 98 -1.80 -13.66 -11.09
CA SER A 98 -1.85 -13.13 -9.72
C SER A 98 -2.91 -12.05 -9.50
N GLY A 99 -3.41 -11.43 -10.58
CA GLY A 99 -4.26 -10.24 -10.51
C GLY A 99 -3.52 -8.95 -10.13
N ASN A 100 -2.22 -9.04 -9.82
CA ASN A 100 -1.41 -7.95 -9.31
C ASN A 100 -0.67 -7.23 -10.45
N ALA A 101 -1.10 -6.01 -10.76
CA ALA A 101 -0.46 -5.18 -11.78
C ALA A 101 1.00 -4.82 -11.46
N ILE A 102 1.36 -4.70 -10.18
CA ILE A 102 2.69 -4.26 -9.78
C ILE A 102 3.70 -5.40 -9.91
N GLU A 103 3.31 -6.62 -9.51
CA GLU A 103 4.09 -7.83 -9.79
C GLU A 103 4.29 -8.01 -11.29
N TYR A 104 3.25 -7.78 -12.09
CA TYR A 104 3.35 -7.84 -13.55
C TYR A 104 4.37 -6.84 -14.10
N ILE A 105 4.36 -5.60 -13.61
CA ILE A 105 5.37 -4.60 -13.99
C ILE A 105 6.77 -5.11 -13.65
N LEU A 106 6.99 -5.56 -12.41
CA LEU A 106 8.28 -6.09 -11.95
C LEU A 106 8.76 -7.28 -12.81
N GLU A 107 7.84 -8.18 -13.16
CA GLU A 107 8.15 -9.34 -14.00
C GLU A 107 8.58 -8.94 -15.41
N PHE A 108 7.97 -7.91 -16.00
CA PHE A 108 8.17 -7.54 -17.39
C PHE A 108 9.00 -6.26 -17.62
N THR A 109 9.58 -5.66 -16.57
CA THR A 109 10.61 -4.62 -16.69
C THR A 109 12.01 -5.17 -16.43
N ARG A 110 13.02 -4.60 -17.11
CA ARG A 110 14.43 -5.00 -16.93
C ARG A 110 15.06 -4.25 -15.77
N GLU A 111 15.65 -4.99 -14.85
CA GLU A 111 16.55 -4.40 -13.86
C GLU A 111 17.87 -4.00 -14.53
N ASN A 112 18.28 -2.75 -14.36
CA ASN A 112 19.63 -2.29 -14.65
C ASN A 112 20.03 -1.22 -13.64
N GLU A 113 21.34 -0.94 -13.49
CA GLU A 113 21.87 -0.04 -12.45
C GLU A 113 21.22 1.34 -12.43
N LYS A 114 20.73 1.85 -13.57
CA LYS A 114 20.09 3.17 -13.65
C LYS A 114 18.66 3.18 -13.12
N GLU A 115 18.14 2.02 -12.74
CA GLU A 115 16.72 1.73 -12.53
C GLU A 115 16.43 0.89 -11.29
N ILE A 116 17.47 0.66 -10.50
CA ILE A 116 17.37 -0.02 -9.21
C ILE A 116 16.28 0.65 -8.37
N LEU A 117 16.29 1.98 -8.27
CA LEU A 117 15.31 2.73 -7.50
C LEU A 117 13.86 2.53 -7.98
N PHE A 118 13.63 2.35 -9.28
CA PHE A 118 12.28 2.07 -9.80
C PHE A 118 11.77 0.72 -9.30
N HIS A 119 12.59 -0.32 -9.40
CA HIS A 119 12.22 -1.66 -8.94
C HIS A 119 12.15 -1.73 -7.41
N GLU A 120 13.08 -1.11 -6.67
CA GLU A 120 13.07 -1.05 -5.21
C GLU A 120 11.78 -0.43 -4.66
N LEU A 121 11.30 0.67 -5.26
CA LEU A 121 10.05 1.30 -4.85
C LEU A 121 8.83 0.44 -5.18
N LEU A 122 8.81 -0.25 -6.32
CA LEU A 122 7.73 -1.18 -6.64
C LEU A 122 7.73 -2.41 -5.72
N ILE A 123 8.90 -2.95 -5.39
CA ILE A 123 9.08 -4.04 -4.43
C ILE A 123 8.60 -3.61 -3.04
N LYS A 124 9.00 -2.41 -2.59
CA LYS A 124 8.52 -1.83 -1.33
C LYS A 124 7.00 -1.69 -1.31
N LEU A 125 6.40 -1.27 -2.42
CA LEU A 125 4.94 -1.15 -2.54
C LEU A 125 4.22 -2.52 -2.48
N THR A 126 4.83 -3.59 -3.02
CA THR A 126 4.21 -4.93 -3.05
C THR A 126 4.51 -5.80 -1.84
N ASN A 127 5.61 -5.55 -1.13
CA ASN A 127 6.09 -6.47 -0.11
C ASN A 127 6.75 -5.79 1.10
N GLY A 128 6.71 -4.46 1.19
CA GLY A 128 7.41 -3.72 2.25
C GLY A 128 6.93 -4.04 3.67
N LEU A 129 5.67 -4.47 3.85
CA LEU A 129 5.12 -4.85 5.16
C LEU A 129 5.33 -6.33 5.50
N SER A 130 5.94 -7.12 4.60
CA SER A 130 6.25 -8.51 4.94
C SER A 130 7.21 -8.57 6.13
N PRO A 131 7.13 -9.59 6.98
CA PRO A 131 8.02 -9.70 8.14
C PRO A 131 9.50 -9.65 7.77
N GLU A 132 9.87 -10.18 6.61
CA GLU A 132 11.25 -10.19 6.11
C GLU A 132 11.75 -8.79 5.76
N ASN A 133 10.89 -7.92 5.24
CA ASN A 133 11.26 -6.55 4.83
C ASN A 133 11.06 -5.54 5.95
N LEU A 134 10.02 -5.72 6.77
CA LEU A 134 9.69 -4.84 7.88
C LEU A 134 10.57 -5.14 9.11
N GLY A 135 11.00 -6.39 9.28
CA GLY A 135 11.69 -6.88 10.48
C GLY A 135 10.76 -7.21 11.64
N GLU A 136 9.44 -7.09 11.46
CA GLU A 136 8.43 -7.31 12.50
C GLU A 136 7.25 -8.13 11.98
N GLU A 137 6.76 -9.05 12.80
CA GLU A 137 5.67 -9.95 12.44
C GLU A 137 4.29 -9.33 12.71
N GLY A 138 3.26 -9.84 12.02
CA GLY A 138 1.85 -9.53 12.31
C GLY A 138 1.32 -8.23 11.71
N PHE A 139 2.16 -7.41 11.08
CA PHE A 139 1.74 -6.15 10.45
C PHE A 139 1.18 -6.31 9.02
N ASN A 140 1.46 -7.42 8.34
CA ASN A 140 0.98 -7.68 6.98
C ASN A 140 -0.38 -8.37 6.91
N ARG A 141 -0.81 -9.09 7.96
CA ARG A 141 -2.04 -9.89 7.95
C ARG A 141 -2.87 -9.64 9.19
N GLY A 142 -4.14 -9.38 8.97
CA GLY A 142 -5.09 -9.01 10.01
C GLY A 142 -6.39 -9.79 10.00
N PHE A 143 -7.25 -9.38 10.93
CA PHE A 143 -8.59 -9.89 11.05
C PHE A 143 -9.40 -9.74 9.75
N ALA A 144 -10.39 -10.62 9.57
CA ALA A 144 -11.30 -10.65 8.43
C ALA A 144 -10.62 -10.72 7.04
N GLY A 145 -9.41 -11.29 6.95
CA GLY A 145 -8.70 -11.47 5.70
C GLY A 145 -8.03 -10.20 5.17
N MET A 146 -7.83 -9.19 6.01
CA MET A 146 -7.07 -8.00 5.64
C MET A 146 -5.60 -8.37 5.39
N GLU A 147 -5.10 -8.01 4.21
CA GLU A 147 -3.70 -8.22 3.83
C GLU A 147 -3.09 -6.90 3.37
N LEU A 148 -2.17 -6.37 4.18
CA LEU A 148 -1.38 -5.17 3.90
C LEU A 148 -0.07 -5.61 3.27
N LEU A 149 0.21 -5.13 2.05
CA LEU A 149 1.33 -5.61 1.25
C LEU A 149 2.57 -4.74 1.45
N GLY A 150 2.43 -3.46 1.17
CA GLY A 150 3.54 -2.51 1.19
C GLY A 150 3.05 -1.10 1.00
N TRP A 151 3.95 -0.13 1.10
CA TRP A 151 3.61 1.28 1.07
C TRP A 151 4.69 2.12 0.38
N LEU A 152 4.30 3.34 0.04
CA LEU A 152 5.21 4.42 -0.32
C LEU A 152 4.84 5.63 0.53
N ASN A 153 5.81 6.24 1.22
CA ASN A 153 5.60 7.52 1.87
C ASN A 153 5.54 8.66 0.83
N ASN A 154 5.33 9.91 1.26
CA ASN A 154 5.19 11.02 0.31
C ASN A 154 6.46 11.26 -0.54
N GLU A 155 7.65 11.03 0.00
CA GLU A 155 8.91 11.18 -0.75
C GLU A 155 9.10 10.03 -1.73
N ASP A 156 8.80 8.79 -1.32
CA ASP A 156 8.81 7.63 -2.21
C ASP A 156 7.87 7.80 -3.40
N VAL A 157 6.68 8.37 -3.18
CA VAL A 157 5.72 8.69 -4.24
C VAL A 157 6.32 9.67 -5.25
N LYS A 158 7.03 10.71 -4.78
CA LYS A 158 7.72 11.67 -5.67
C LYS A 158 8.84 11.00 -6.46
N LEU A 159 9.65 10.18 -5.79
CA LEU A 159 10.75 9.45 -6.41
C LEU A 159 10.24 8.47 -7.48
N LEU A 160 9.18 7.70 -7.18
CA LEU A 160 8.59 6.77 -8.15
C LEU A 160 8.00 7.52 -9.35
N LEU A 161 7.35 8.66 -9.14
CA LEU A 161 6.87 9.50 -10.24
C LEU A 161 8.02 9.99 -11.14
N GLN A 162 9.14 10.39 -10.55
CA GLN A 162 10.32 10.86 -11.29
C GLN A 162 10.94 9.72 -12.11
N THR A 163 11.11 8.54 -11.52
CA THR A 163 11.69 7.38 -12.22
C THR A 163 10.77 6.91 -13.35
N MET A 164 9.46 6.86 -13.14
CA MET A 164 8.47 6.55 -14.19
C MET A 164 8.53 7.55 -15.36
N GLN A 165 8.67 8.85 -15.08
CA GLN A 165 8.72 9.90 -16.10
C GLN A 165 10.06 9.95 -16.86
N SER A 166 11.14 9.50 -16.24
CA SER A 166 12.46 9.47 -16.88
C SER A 166 12.51 8.57 -18.12
N GLY A 167 11.57 7.61 -18.24
CA GLY A 167 11.48 6.68 -19.36
C GLY A 167 12.69 5.77 -19.50
N LYS A 168 13.51 5.65 -18.44
CA LYS A 168 14.69 4.80 -18.45
C LYS A 168 14.34 3.31 -18.51
N TRP A 169 13.08 2.96 -18.20
CA TRP A 169 12.66 1.58 -17.98
C TRP A 169 12.35 0.90 -19.30
N VAL A 170 12.80 -0.35 -19.38
CA VAL A 170 12.74 -1.14 -20.60
C VAL A 170 11.85 -2.36 -20.36
N ILE A 171 10.79 -2.45 -21.16
CA ILE A 171 9.90 -3.60 -21.17
C ILE A 171 10.62 -4.77 -21.84
N LYS A 172 10.52 -5.96 -21.24
CA LYS A 172 11.03 -7.19 -21.83
C LYS A 172 10.22 -7.53 -23.09
N SER A 173 10.88 -8.07 -24.11
CA SER A 173 10.26 -8.37 -25.40
C SER A 173 9.26 -9.53 -25.37
N ASN A 174 9.24 -10.29 -24.28
CA ASN A 174 8.39 -11.47 -24.05
C ASN A 174 7.21 -11.16 -23.11
N GLU A 175 6.75 -9.90 -23.07
CA GLU A 175 5.54 -9.51 -22.36
C GLU A 175 4.35 -10.38 -22.77
N SER A 176 3.62 -10.91 -21.80
CA SER A 176 2.50 -11.84 -22.06
C SER A 176 1.21 -11.14 -22.51
N ILE A 177 1.02 -9.88 -22.13
CA ILE A 177 -0.16 -9.06 -22.41
C ILE A 177 0.33 -7.83 -23.15
N ASP A 178 -0.07 -7.68 -24.42
CA ASP A 178 0.38 -6.55 -25.23
C ASP A 178 0.05 -5.20 -24.58
N GLY A 179 1.08 -4.46 -24.20
CA GLY A 179 0.97 -3.15 -23.56
C GLY A 179 0.54 -3.18 -22.09
N GLY A 180 0.51 -4.35 -21.44
CA GLY A 180 0.08 -4.52 -20.05
C GLY A 180 0.89 -3.68 -19.06
N VAL A 181 2.22 -3.65 -19.19
CA VAL A 181 3.13 -2.83 -18.37
C VAL A 181 2.82 -1.35 -18.56
N ARG A 182 2.67 -0.89 -19.81
CA ARG A 182 2.41 0.53 -20.10
C ARG A 182 1.07 0.98 -19.53
N ASP A 183 0.04 0.15 -19.66
CA ASP A 183 -1.30 0.47 -19.16
C ASP A 183 -1.34 0.49 -17.63
N SER A 184 -0.74 -0.51 -16.99
CA SER A 184 -0.59 -0.57 -15.52
C SER A 184 0.17 0.63 -14.98
N LEU A 185 1.29 1.00 -15.60
CA LEU A 185 2.07 2.17 -15.19
C LEU A 185 1.27 3.47 -15.36
N ARG A 186 0.45 3.60 -16.42
CA ARG A 186 -0.42 4.78 -16.62
C ARG A 186 -1.43 4.91 -15.48
N HIS A 187 -2.03 3.80 -15.05
CA HIS A 187 -2.98 3.80 -13.93
C HIS A 187 -2.30 4.07 -12.60
N LEU A 188 -1.15 3.44 -12.32
CA LEU A 188 -0.34 3.71 -11.14
C LEU A 188 0.07 5.18 -11.08
N GLN A 189 0.52 5.75 -12.20
CA GLN A 189 0.93 7.15 -12.28
C GLN A 189 -0.23 8.11 -11.94
N THR A 190 -1.46 7.74 -12.30
CA THR A 190 -2.66 8.54 -11.97
C THR A 190 -2.87 8.61 -10.46
N LEU A 191 -2.77 7.46 -9.77
CA LEU A 191 -2.89 7.36 -8.32
C LEU A 191 -1.76 8.10 -7.61
N LEU A 192 -0.51 7.91 -8.04
CA LEU A 192 0.66 8.58 -7.49
C LEU A 192 0.60 10.09 -7.67
N LYS A 193 0.15 10.59 -8.84
CA LYS A 193 -0.05 12.03 -9.07
C LYS A 193 -1.08 12.61 -8.11
N ALA A 194 -2.15 11.88 -7.81
CA ALA A 194 -3.15 12.31 -6.83
C ALA A 194 -2.59 12.34 -5.41
N ALA A 195 -1.85 11.30 -5.01
CA ALA A 195 -1.20 11.24 -3.70
C ALA A 195 -0.19 12.38 -3.52
N ASN A 196 0.64 12.63 -4.53
CA ASN A 196 1.61 13.73 -4.53
C ASN A 196 0.93 15.11 -4.41
N ARG A 197 -0.17 15.36 -5.14
CA ARG A 197 -0.93 16.63 -5.01
C ARG A 197 -1.50 16.83 -3.59
N ARG A 198 -1.81 15.74 -2.90
CA ARG A 198 -2.34 15.77 -1.52
C ARG A 198 -1.24 15.76 -0.45
N GLY A 199 0.03 15.59 -0.83
CA GLY A 199 1.13 15.47 0.13
C GLY A 199 1.07 14.18 0.96
N CYS A 200 0.41 13.12 0.47
CA CYS A 200 0.26 11.85 1.17
C CYS A 200 1.08 10.72 0.52
N GLY A 201 1.20 9.60 1.21
CA GLY A 201 1.71 8.33 0.68
C GLY A 201 0.59 7.44 0.12
N ILE A 202 0.95 6.22 -0.27
CA ILE A 202 0.00 5.17 -0.67
C ILE A 202 0.29 3.84 0.03
N LEU A 203 -0.75 3.08 0.35
CA LEU A 203 -0.70 1.73 0.89
C LEU A 203 -1.36 0.77 -0.09
N MET A 204 -0.68 -0.33 -0.42
CA MET A 204 -1.24 -1.41 -1.22
C MET A 204 -1.85 -2.49 -0.33
N ARG A 205 -3.08 -2.90 -0.64
CA ARG A 205 -3.78 -3.98 0.06
C ARG A 205 -4.35 -4.99 -0.91
N ARG A 206 -4.45 -6.23 -0.45
CA ARG A 206 -5.10 -7.33 -1.16
C ARG A 206 -6.42 -7.70 -0.48
N HIS A 207 -7.41 -7.99 -1.32
CA HIS A 207 -8.74 -8.45 -0.93
C HIS A 207 -8.99 -9.81 -1.59
N HIS A 208 -9.47 -10.77 -0.80
CA HIS A 208 -9.83 -12.14 -1.23
C HIS A 208 -11.33 -12.25 -1.49
#